data_AF-A0A7X7KYQ7-F1
#
_entry.id   AF-A0A7X7KYQ7-F1
#
_cell.length_a   1.000
_cell.length_b   1.000
_cell.length_c   1.000
_cell.angle_alpha   90.00
_cell.angle_beta   90.00
_cell.angle_gamma   90.00
#
_symmetry.space_group_name_H-M   'P 1'
#
loop_
_entity.id
_entity.type
_entity.pdbx_description
1 polymer ?
#
loop_
_entity_poly.entity_id
_entity_poly.type
_entity_poly.pdbx_seq_one_letter_code
_entity_poly.pdbx_strand_id
1 'polypeptide(L)' 'AAIIGSYGWATKVVEQVSGLIPHLKVEVLGTVICKGLPRPADLAALDALADTIRDRHAALGLLAKA' A
#
# COMPACT_ATOMS: atom_id res chain seq x y z
N ALA A 1 5.58 -4.08 3.23
CA ALA A 1 4.22 -3.65 3.63
C ALA A 1 3.73 -2.54 2.71
N ALA A 2 2.42 -2.34 2.59
CA ALA A 2 1.85 -1.22 1.85
C ALA A 2 0.67 -0.64 2.63
N ILE A 3 0.41 0.66 2.49
CA ILE A 3 -0.67 1.36 3.18
C ILE A 3 -1.70 1.80 2.15
N ILE A 4 -2.95 1.36 2.30
CA ILE A 4 -4.04 1.68 1.37
C ILE A 4 -5.25 2.15 2.18
N GLY A 5 -5.94 3.19 1.71
CA GLY A 5 -7.18 3.63 2.36
C GLY A 5 -7.86 4.82 1.69
N SER A 6 -9.08 5.10 2.15
CA SER A 6 -9.86 6.28 1.77
C SER A 6 -10.23 7.10 3.00
N TYR A 7 -10.38 8.42 2.86
CA TYR A 7 -10.81 9.30 3.96
C TYR A 7 -11.91 10.28 3.56
N GLY A 8 -12.74 10.69 4.53
CA GLY A 8 -13.78 11.71 4.31
C GLY A 8 -13.29 13.17 4.46
N TRP A 9 -12.50 13.43 5.50
CA TRP A 9 -11.94 14.75 5.85
C TRP A 9 -10.44 14.64 6.16
N ALA A 10 -9.75 15.72 6.56
CA ALA A 10 -8.31 15.64 6.87
C ALA A 10 -8.01 14.52 7.91
N THR A 11 -7.17 13.56 7.53
CA THR A 11 -6.72 12.45 8.41
C THR A 11 -5.21 12.42 8.51
N LYS A 12 -4.70 11.73 9.55
CA LYS A 12 -3.29 11.37 9.72
C LYS A 12 -3.10 9.85 9.60
N VAL A 13 -3.84 9.24 8.65
CA VAL A 13 -3.95 7.77 8.56
C VAL A 13 -2.59 7.13 8.33
N VAL A 14 -1.72 7.77 7.53
CA VAL A 14 -0.39 7.24 7.22
C VAL A 14 0.48 7.24 8.48
N GLU A 15 0.48 8.33 9.24
CA GLU A 15 1.24 8.44 10.49
C GLU A 15 0.70 7.50 11.56
N GLN A 16 -0.63 7.38 11.69
CA GLN A 16 -1.26 6.49 12.67
C GLN A 16 -0.97 5.02 12.36
N VAL A 17 -1.15 4.57 11.11
CA VAL A 17 -0.86 3.19 10.71
C VAL A 17 0.62 2.88 10.89
N SER A 18 1.51 3.80 10.52
CA SER A 18 2.96 3.64 10.74
C SER A 18 3.30 3.54 12.23
N GLY A 19 2.61 4.32 13.08
CA GLY A 19 2.76 4.29 14.54
C GLY A 19 2.24 3.02 15.22
N LEU A 20 1.41 2.21 14.55
CA LEU A 20 0.93 0.92 15.07
C LEU A 20 1.92 -0.23 14.84
N ILE A 21 2.84 -0.09 13.88
CA ILE A 21 3.82 -1.12 13.51
C ILE A 21 5.29 -0.72 13.73
N PRO A 22 5.65 -0.02 14.84
CA PRO A 22 6.98 0.55 15.00
C PRO A 22 8.08 -0.52 15.10
N HIS A 23 7.73 -1.73 15.54
CA HIS A 23 8.69 -2.83 15.75
C HIS A 23 8.80 -3.79 14.57
N LEU A 24 7.94 -3.68 13.56
CA LEU A 24 7.88 -4.66 12.47
C LEU A 24 9.07 -4.54 11.51
N LYS A 25 9.85 -3.44 11.57
CA LYS A 25 11.03 -3.15 10.72
C LYS A 25 10.80 -3.51 9.24
N VAL A 26 9.58 -3.29 8.75
CA VAL A 26 9.20 -3.60 7.38
C VAL A 26 9.48 -2.43 6.46
N GLU A 27 9.90 -2.74 5.24
CA GLU A 27 9.92 -1.77 4.15
C GLU A 27 8.48 -1.41 3.75
N VAL A 28 8.18 -0.12 3.60
CA VAL A 28 6.91 0.36 3.06
C VAL A 28 7.07 0.55 1.55
N LEU A 29 6.46 -0.34 0.76
CA LEU A 29 6.58 -0.40 -0.70
C LEU A 29 5.77 0.68 -1.41
N GLY A 30 4.75 1.21 -0.75
CA GLY A 30 3.93 2.29 -1.29
C GLY A 30 2.74 2.62 -0.40
N THR A 31 2.19 3.80 -0.66
CA THR A 31 1.04 4.36 0.06
C THR A 31 0.05 4.94 -0.95
N VAL A 32 -1.18 4.42 -0.96
CA VAL A 32 -2.27 4.92 -1.80
C VAL A 32 -3.41 5.38 -0.90
N ILE A 33 -3.59 6.70 -0.81
CA ILE A 33 -4.65 7.30 -0.02
C ILE A 33 -5.51 8.19 -0.92
N CYS A 34 -6.82 7.95 -0.95
CA CYS A 34 -7.76 8.78 -1.69
C CYS A 34 -8.76 9.51 -0.77
N LYS A 35 -9.32 10.62 -1.26
CA LYS A 35 -10.38 11.36 -0.57
C LYS A 35 -11.74 10.95 -1.11
N GLY A 36 -12.60 10.43 -0.25
CA GLY A 36 -13.91 9.92 -0.64
C GLY A 36 -13.78 8.70 -1.55
N LEU A 37 -14.51 8.72 -2.68
CA LEU A 37 -14.50 7.62 -3.63
C LEU A 37 -13.25 7.69 -4.54
N PRO A 38 -12.51 6.58 -4.73
CA PRO A 38 -11.36 6.55 -5.61
C PRO A 38 -11.77 6.87 -7.06
N ARG A 39 -10.94 7.67 -7.72
CA ARG A 39 -11.06 8.06 -9.12
C ARG A 39 -10.14 7.19 -9.98
N PRO A 40 -10.22 7.25 -11.32
CA PRO A 40 -9.39 6.42 -12.20
C PRO A 40 -7.89 6.49 -11.90
N ALA A 41 -7.37 7.66 -11.51
CA ALA A 41 -5.96 7.80 -11.10
C ALA A 41 -5.63 7.04 -9.81
N ASP A 42 -6.56 7.01 -8.85
CA ASP A 42 -6.37 6.27 -7.59
C ASP A 42 -6.37 4.76 -7.86
N LEU A 43 -7.23 4.28 -8.77
CA LEU A 43 -7.28 2.88 -9.19
C LEU A 43 -6.00 2.48 -9.94
N ALA A 44 -5.52 3.32 -10.87
CA ALA A 44 -4.25 3.06 -11.56
C ALA A 44 -3.06 3.00 -10.58
N ALA A 45 -3.08 3.81 -9.51
CA ALA A 45 -2.09 3.74 -8.45
C ALA A 45 -2.17 2.43 -7.65
N LEU A 46 -3.37 1.87 -7.46
CA LEU A 46 -3.54 0.55 -6.84
C LEU A 46 -2.99 -0.57 -7.74
N ASP A 47 -3.23 -0.51 -9.04
CA ASP A 47 -2.69 -1.49 -9.99
C ASP A 47 -1.16 -1.49 -9.97
N ALA A 48 -0.54 -0.30 -10.04
CA ALA A 48 0.92 -0.16 -9.96
C ALA A 48 1.50 -0.63 -8.62
N LEU A 49 0.78 -0.40 -7.52
CA LEU A 49 1.18 -0.90 -6.20
C LEU A 49 1.08 -2.42 -6.12
N ALA A 50 0.03 -3.02 -6.71
CA ALA A 50 -0.12 -4.47 -6.77
C ALA A 50 1.00 -5.12 -7.60
N ASP A 51 1.35 -4.53 -8.75
CA ASP A 51 2.50 -4.95 -9.55
C ASP A 51 3.79 -4.93 -8.74
N THR A 52 4.05 -3.83 -8.04
CA THR A 52 5.23 -3.69 -7.17
C THR A 52 5.25 -4.77 -6.09
N ILE A 53 4.13 -5.03 -5.42
CA ILE A 53 4.02 -6.05 -4.37
C ILE A 53 4.30 -7.44 -4.94
N ARG A 54 3.71 -7.78 -6.10
CA ARG A 54 3.96 -9.05 -6.78
C ARG A 54 5.44 -9.21 -7.10
N ASP A 55 6.06 -8.21 -7.71
CA ASP A 55 7.45 -8.28 -8.15
C ASP A 55 8.41 -8.45 -6.96
N ARG A 56 8.13 -7.77 -5.83
CA ARG A 56 8.91 -7.95 -4.59
C ARG A 56 8.76 -9.35 -4.01
N HIS A 57 7.55 -9.91 -3.99
CA HIS A 57 7.35 -11.28 -3.52
C HIS A 57 7.98 -12.31 -4.47
N ALA A 58 7.93 -12.08 -5.78
CA ALA A 58 8.59 -12.92 -6.78
C ALA A 58 10.11 -12.96 -6.57
N ALA A 59 10.73 -11.80 -6.34
CA ALA A 59 12.16 -11.69 -6.07
C ALA A 59 12.59 -12.43 -4.79
N LEU A 60 11.68 -12.58 -3.82
CA LEU A 60 11.88 -13.36 -2.60
C LEU A 60 11.56 -14.85 -2.76
N GLY A 61 11.16 -15.29 -3.96
CA GLY A 61 10.78 -16.68 -4.23
C GLY A 61 9.47 -17.12 -3.57
N LEU A 62 8.61 -16.17 -3.18
CA LEU A 62 7.36 -16.45 -2.44
C LEU A 62 6.17 -16.76 -3.35
N LEU A 63 6.31 -16.54 -4.66
CA LEU A 63 5.27 -16.91 -5.63
C LEU A 63 5.50 -18.35 -6.08
N ALA A 64 4.43 -19.16 -6.04
CA ALA A 64 4.47 -20.52 -6.57
C ALA A 64 4.86 -20.48 -8.06
N LYS A 65 5.74 -21.40 -8.47
CA LYS A 65 5.89 -21.69 -9.90
C LYS A 65 4.55 -22.25 -10.38
N ALA A 66 3.93 -21.57 -11.33
CA ALA A 66 2.81 -22.08 -12.09
C ALA A 66 3.20 -23.35 -12.85
#